data_AF-A0A132TFZ4-F1
#
_entry.id   AF-A0A132TFZ4-F1
#
_cell.length_a   1.000
_cell.length_b   1.000
_cell.length_c   1.000
_cell.angle_alpha   90.00
_cell.angle_beta   90.00
_cell.angle_gamma   90.00
#
_symmetry.space_group_name_H-M   'P 1'
#
loop_
_entity.id
_entity.type
_entity.pdbx_description
1 polymer ?
#
loop_
_entity_poly.entity_id
_entity_poly.type
_entity_poly.pdbx_seq_one_letter_code
_entity_poly.pdbx_strand_id
1 'polypeptide(L)'
;MKSILEHCFSYEVKQANWRYYEPKTLHDSSLSMATHSILASDLGEPELAYRLFGLAAGIDLGRNMKSSDQGIHTASIGGIWKCVVFGFGGVRAPGGQLRIRPRLPEAWNSLSFPLYWQGDLLKIDITHDAVQVAKLTDLNASLRLSIDGQNYSLESKESITVSLNTGKK
;
A
#
# COMPACT_ATOMS: atom_id res chain seq x y z
N MET A 1 8.47 -2.84 -12.42
CA MET A 1 8.63 -1.40 -12.70
C MET A 1 7.29 -0.78 -13.15
N LYS A 2 6.19 -0.93 -12.38
CA LYS A 2 4.85 -0.42 -12.76
C LYS A 2 4.15 0.43 -11.69
N SER A 3 4.54 0.32 -10.41
CA SER A 3 3.96 1.13 -9.34
C SER A 3 4.40 2.61 -9.35
N ILE A 4 5.53 2.92 -10.01
CA ILE A 4 6.09 4.28 -10.04
C ILE A 4 5.33 5.18 -11.03
N LEU A 5 4.89 4.63 -12.16
CA LEU A 5 4.19 5.35 -13.24
C LEU A 5 2.75 4.83 -13.40
N GLU A 6 2.04 4.69 -12.28
CA GLU A 6 0.72 4.08 -12.25
C GLU A 6 -0.26 4.74 -13.24
N HIS A 7 -0.20 6.05 -13.41
CA HIS A 7 -1.11 6.80 -14.28
C HIS A 7 -0.75 6.74 -15.78
N CYS A 8 0.43 6.21 -16.15
CA CYS A 8 0.86 6.14 -17.54
C CYS A 8 0.31 4.91 -18.29
N PHE A 9 -0.28 3.94 -17.58
CA PHE A 9 -0.75 2.69 -18.18
C PHE A 9 -2.16 2.36 -17.71
N SER A 10 -2.99 1.86 -18.64
CA SER A 10 -4.32 1.35 -18.30
C SER A 10 -4.24 0.11 -17.41
N TYR A 11 -5.36 -0.24 -16.78
CA TYR A 11 -5.46 -1.44 -15.95
C TYR A 11 -5.17 -2.70 -16.77
N GLU A 12 -5.70 -2.79 -17.99
CA GLU A 12 -5.56 -3.93 -18.90
C GLU A 12 -4.10 -4.13 -19.30
N VAL A 13 -3.36 -3.05 -19.60
CA VAL A 13 -1.94 -3.12 -19.91
C VAL A 13 -1.11 -3.57 -18.70
N LYS A 14 -1.46 -3.11 -17.49
CA LYS A 14 -0.82 -3.59 -16.25
C LYS A 14 -1.07 -5.08 -16.06
N GLN A 15 -2.32 -5.52 -16.17
CA GLN A 15 -2.73 -6.91 -15.98
C GLN A 15 -2.09 -7.85 -17.03
N ALA A 16 -2.07 -7.46 -18.31
CA ALA A 16 -1.45 -8.27 -19.37
C ALA A 16 0.03 -8.52 -19.12
N ASN A 17 0.77 -7.48 -18.74
CA ASN A 17 2.19 -7.63 -18.40
C ASN A 17 2.40 -8.43 -17.11
N TRP A 18 1.54 -8.24 -16.11
CA TRP A 18 1.60 -9.00 -14.87
C TRP A 18 1.50 -10.50 -15.14
N ARG A 19 0.47 -10.92 -15.87
CA ARG A 19 0.27 -12.32 -16.29
C ARG A 19 1.43 -12.88 -17.10
N TYR A 20 2.13 -12.02 -17.86
CA TYR A 20 3.28 -12.45 -18.65
C TYR A 20 4.55 -12.64 -17.81
N TYR A 21 4.87 -11.67 -16.93
CA TYR A 21 6.17 -11.58 -16.25
C TYR A 21 6.20 -12.24 -14.87
N GLU A 22 5.11 -12.20 -14.09
CA GLU A 22 5.12 -12.74 -12.72
C GLU A 22 5.48 -14.24 -12.70
N PRO A 23 4.87 -15.12 -13.54
CA PRO A 23 5.20 -16.55 -13.53
C PRO A 23 6.61 -16.87 -14.01
N LYS A 24 7.31 -15.90 -14.61
CA LYS A 24 8.69 -16.03 -15.11
C LYS A 24 9.72 -15.40 -14.18
N THR A 25 9.28 -14.80 -13.08
CA THR A 25 10.16 -14.10 -12.14
C THR A 25 10.54 -15.04 -11.00
N LEU A 26 11.83 -15.33 -10.88
CA LEU A 26 12.36 -16.22 -9.83
C LEU A 26 12.33 -15.60 -8.42
N HIS A 27 12.21 -14.27 -8.34
CA HIS A 27 12.26 -13.50 -7.10
C HIS A 27 13.58 -13.60 -6.31
N ASP A 28 14.70 -13.89 -6.99
CA ASP A 28 16.04 -13.98 -6.38
C ASP A 28 16.58 -12.67 -5.79
N SER A 29 15.90 -11.54 -6.01
CA SER A 29 16.22 -10.26 -5.40
C SER A 29 15.19 -9.91 -4.32
N SER A 30 15.68 -9.50 -3.15
CA SER A 30 14.87 -9.06 -1.99
C SER A 30 13.88 -7.93 -2.31
N LEU A 31 14.17 -7.11 -3.32
CA LEU A 31 13.30 -6.01 -3.77
C LEU A 31 12.13 -6.48 -4.64
N SER A 32 12.27 -7.66 -5.25
CA SER A 32 11.30 -8.19 -6.20
C SER A 32 9.96 -8.46 -5.51
N MET A 33 9.99 -9.15 -4.37
CA MET A 33 8.78 -9.58 -3.66
C MET A 33 7.90 -8.41 -3.24
N ALA A 34 8.48 -7.36 -2.66
CA ALA A 34 7.74 -6.17 -2.24
C ALA A 34 7.08 -5.44 -3.43
N THR A 35 7.81 -5.32 -4.55
CA THR A 35 7.28 -4.67 -5.76
C THR A 35 6.11 -5.46 -6.36
N HIS A 36 6.22 -6.79 -6.37
CA HIS A 36 5.19 -7.67 -6.89
C HIS A 36 3.98 -7.73 -5.94
N SER A 37 4.18 -7.69 -4.62
CA SER A 37 3.10 -7.61 -3.63
C SER A 37 2.22 -6.37 -3.84
N ILE A 38 2.83 -5.19 -4.03
CA ILE A 38 2.08 -3.95 -4.29
C ILE A 38 1.28 -4.05 -5.60
N LEU A 39 1.87 -4.58 -6.66
CA LEU A 39 1.18 -4.71 -7.95
C LEU A 39 0.06 -5.77 -7.93
N ALA A 40 0.28 -6.89 -7.23
CA ALA A 40 -0.76 -7.89 -6.98
C ALA A 40 -1.94 -7.28 -6.21
N SER A 41 -1.65 -6.46 -5.18
CA SER A 41 -2.67 -5.68 -4.47
C SER A 41 -3.44 -4.80 -5.46
N ASP A 42 -2.75 -3.96 -6.25
CA ASP A 42 -3.36 -3.05 -7.24
C ASP A 42 -4.22 -3.79 -8.28
N LEU A 43 -3.83 -5.01 -8.67
CA LEU A 43 -4.52 -5.81 -9.69
C LEU A 43 -5.69 -6.64 -9.15
N GLY A 44 -5.84 -6.76 -7.84
CA GLY A 44 -6.94 -7.51 -7.22
C GLY A 44 -6.62 -8.98 -7.00
N GLU A 45 -5.35 -9.29 -6.73
CA GLU A 45 -4.84 -10.63 -6.44
C GLU A 45 -4.44 -10.72 -4.95
N PRO A 46 -5.39 -10.67 -4.00
CA PRO A 46 -5.11 -10.45 -2.57
C PRO A 46 -4.26 -11.56 -1.94
N GLU A 47 -4.52 -12.82 -2.28
CA GLU A 47 -3.77 -13.98 -1.78
C GLU A 47 -2.30 -13.92 -2.20
N LEU A 48 -2.05 -13.61 -3.48
CA LEU A 48 -0.71 -13.46 -4.03
C LEU A 48 0.02 -12.27 -3.40
N ALA A 49 -0.68 -11.14 -3.26
CA ALA A 49 -0.14 -9.95 -2.62
C ALA A 49 0.30 -10.24 -1.18
N TYR A 50 -0.52 -10.95 -0.42
CA TYR A 50 -0.24 -11.31 0.97
C TYR A 50 0.88 -12.34 1.10
N ARG A 51 0.90 -13.35 0.21
CA ARG A 51 1.99 -14.34 0.16
C ARG A 51 3.34 -13.69 -0.11
N LEU A 52 3.42 -12.83 -1.13
CA LEU A 52 4.65 -12.10 -1.48
C LEU A 52 5.09 -11.14 -0.38
N PHE A 53 4.13 -10.49 0.29
CA PHE A 53 4.42 -9.67 1.48
C PHE A 53 5.03 -10.51 2.60
N GLY A 54 4.46 -11.68 2.91
CA GLY A 54 4.99 -12.58 3.94
C GLY A 54 6.43 -13.04 3.65
N LEU A 55 6.72 -13.36 2.39
CA LEU A 55 8.08 -13.70 1.96
C LEU A 55 9.04 -12.50 2.09
N ALA A 56 8.62 -11.29 1.72
CA ALA A 56 9.42 -10.07 1.89
C ALA A 56 9.66 -9.76 3.37
N ALA A 57 8.62 -9.84 4.20
CA ALA A 57 8.69 -9.57 5.63
C ALA A 57 9.56 -10.59 6.39
N GLY A 58 9.57 -11.84 5.93
CA GLY A 58 10.35 -12.93 6.51
C GLY A 58 11.79 -13.02 6.01
N ILE A 59 12.23 -12.19 5.05
CA ILE A 59 13.50 -12.40 4.35
C ILE A 59 14.73 -12.38 5.28
N ASP A 60 14.70 -11.51 6.30
CA ASP A 60 15.77 -11.38 7.30
C ASP A 60 15.47 -12.17 8.60
N LEU A 61 14.30 -12.81 8.68
CA LEU A 61 13.85 -13.59 9.85
C LEU A 61 13.93 -15.12 9.64
N GLY A 62 14.05 -15.57 8.38
CA GLY A 62 13.96 -16.98 7.97
C GLY A 62 15.29 -17.66 7.64
N ARG A 63 15.22 -18.97 7.40
CA ARG A 63 16.37 -19.82 7.05
C ARG A 63 16.77 -19.79 5.56
N ASN A 64 15.91 -19.28 4.67
CA ASN A 64 16.20 -19.03 3.24
C ASN A 64 16.01 -17.52 3.01
N MET A 65 16.96 -16.68 2.58
CA MET A 65 18.05 -16.79 1.61
C MET A 65 19.37 -16.20 2.23
N LYS A 66 19.99 -16.93 3.16
CA LYS A 66 21.20 -16.58 3.98
C LYS A 66 21.11 -15.30 4.84
N SER A 67 19.95 -15.16 5.50
CA SER A 67 19.74 -14.75 6.92
C SER A 67 20.39 -13.48 7.49
N SER A 68 20.72 -12.49 6.67
CA SER A 68 21.47 -11.31 7.11
C SER A 68 22.91 -11.60 7.59
N ASP A 69 23.49 -12.75 7.24
CA ASP A 69 24.87 -13.09 7.65
C ASP A 69 25.90 -12.09 7.09
N GLN A 70 25.57 -11.45 5.97
CA GLN A 70 26.35 -10.37 5.33
C GLN A 70 25.77 -8.97 5.62
N GLY A 71 24.74 -8.87 6.47
CA GLY A 71 24.01 -7.65 6.80
C GLY A 71 22.54 -7.67 6.35
N ILE A 72 21.76 -6.74 6.91
CA ILE A 72 20.31 -6.62 6.67
C ILE A 72 19.98 -6.14 5.25
N HIS A 73 18.86 -6.58 4.70
CA HIS A 73 18.39 -6.13 3.39
C HIS A 73 17.64 -4.79 3.51
N THR A 74 18.37 -3.68 3.70
CA THR A 74 17.80 -2.34 3.92
C THR A 74 16.76 -1.91 2.88
N ALA A 75 16.99 -2.20 1.60
CA ALA A 75 16.03 -1.94 0.53
C ALA A 75 14.74 -2.76 0.69
N SER A 76 14.84 -3.99 1.19
CA SER A 76 13.67 -4.84 1.46
C SER A 76 12.87 -4.32 2.65
N ILE A 77 13.53 -3.82 3.70
CA ILE A 77 12.86 -3.20 4.86
C ILE A 77 12.00 -2.00 4.43
N GLY A 78 12.56 -1.12 3.59
CA GLY A 78 11.77 -0.05 2.97
C GLY A 78 10.64 -0.59 2.09
N GLY A 79 10.88 -1.69 1.38
CA GLY A 79 9.88 -2.43 0.60
C GLY A 79 8.72 -2.97 1.44
N ILE A 80 8.98 -3.50 2.64
CA ILE A 80 7.96 -4.00 3.58
C ILE A 80 7.02 -2.86 3.96
N TRP A 81 7.55 -1.70 4.38
CA TRP A 81 6.72 -0.52 4.68
C TRP A 81 5.88 -0.10 3.47
N LYS A 82 6.48 -0.11 2.26
CA LYS A 82 5.73 0.20 1.03
C LYS A 82 4.62 -0.82 0.75
N CYS A 83 4.80 -2.10 1.02
CA CYS A 83 3.71 -3.08 0.89
C CYS A 83 2.54 -2.73 1.81
N VAL A 84 2.84 -2.35 3.05
CA VAL A 84 1.81 -1.98 4.02
C VAL A 84 1.10 -0.69 3.62
N VAL A 85 1.83 0.40 3.41
CA VAL A 85 1.23 1.74 3.21
C VAL A 85 0.77 1.95 1.76
N PHE A 86 1.60 1.57 0.78
CA PHE A 86 1.30 1.74 -0.64
C PHE A 86 0.57 0.51 -1.23
N GLY A 87 0.79 -0.70 -0.73
CA GLY A 87 0.05 -1.88 -1.18
C GLY A 87 -1.33 -1.98 -0.54
N PHE A 88 -1.38 -2.35 0.74
CA PHE A 88 -2.62 -2.66 1.45
C PHE A 88 -3.36 -1.42 1.94
N GLY A 89 -2.65 -0.39 2.41
CA GLY A 89 -3.23 0.91 2.76
C GLY A 89 -3.64 1.72 1.54
N GLY A 90 -3.13 1.37 0.35
CA GLY A 90 -3.53 1.98 -0.92
C GLY A 90 -3.22 3.46 -1.05
N VAL A 91 -2.25 3.98 -0.29
CA VAL A 91 -1.88 5.40 -0.30
C VAL A 91 -1.14 5.73 -1.61
N ARG A 92 -1.62 6.75 -2.33
CA ARG A 92 -1.00 7.28 -3.56
C ARG A 92 -1.15 8.79 -3.62
N ALA A 93 -0.39 9.40 -4.51
CA ALA A 93 -0.41 10.85 -4.76
C ALA A 93 -0.51 11.19 -6.26
N PRO A 94 -1.47 10.63 -7.03
CA PRO A 94 -1.58 10.95 -8.44
C PRO A 94 -1.86 12.45 -8.63
N GLY A 95 -1.08 13.12 -9.49
CA GLY A 95 -1.26 14.56 -9.75
C GLY A 95 -1.11 15.45 -8.52
N GLY A 96 -0.43 14.99 -7.46
CA GLY A 96 -0.21 15.76 -6.23
C GLY A 96 -1.39 15.78 -5.24
N GLN A 97 -2.42 14.95 -5.44
CA GLN A 97 -3.53 14.79 -4.51
C GLN A 97 -3.42 13.47 -3.73
N LEU A 98 -3.55 13.51 -2.40
CA LEU A 98 -3.56 12.31 -1.57
C LEU A 98 -4.77 11.45 -1.91
N ARG A 99 -4.53 10.17 -2.22
CA ARG A 99 -5.54 9.16 -2.50
C ARG A 99 -5.31 7.95 -1.61
N ILE A 100 -6.36 7.44 -0.99
CA ILE A 100 -6.36 6.25 -0.14
C ILE A 100 -7.40 5.28 -0.71
N ARG A 101 -6.96 4.11 -1.16
CA ARG A 101 -7.85 3.05 -1.66
C ARG A 101 -7.42 1.70 -1.09
N PRO A 102 -7.84 1.36 0.14
CA PRO A 102 -7.32 0.21 0.85
C PRO A 102 -7.71 -1.10 0.18
N ARG A 103 -6.85 -2.10 0.37
CA ARG A 103 -7.07 -3.51 0.03
C ARG A 103 -6.48 -4.35 1.14
N LEU A 104 -7.19 -4.39 2.26
CA LEU A 104 -6.73 -5.06 3.46
C LEU A 104 -6.73 -6.59 3.23
N PRO A 105 -5.65 -7.33 3.56
CA PRO A 105 -5.66 -8.78 3.53
C PRO A 105 -6.72 -9.34 4.47
N GLU A 106 -7.37 -10.45 4.10
CA GLU A 106 -8.38 -11.12 4.95
C GLU A 106 -7.83 -11.52 6.32
N ALA A 107 -6.53 -11.82 6.39
CA ALA A 107 -5.85 -12.20 7.63
C ALA A 107 -5.70 -11.03 8.64
N TRP A 108 -5.95 -9.78 8.24
CA TRP A 108 -5.80 -8.60 9.10
C TRP A 108 -7.16 -8.06 9.50
N ASN A 109 -7.35 -7.79 10.78
CA ASN A 109 -8.58 -7.13 11.26
C ASN A 109 -8.55 -5.62 11.00
N SER A 110 -7.37 -5.01 11.09
CA SER A 110 -7.16 -3.59 10.89
C SER A 110 -5.71 -3.27 10.53
N LEU A 111 -5.49 -2.06 10.03
CA LEU A 111 -4.19 -1.47 9.75
C LEU A 111 -4.20 -0.01 10.23
N SER A 112 -3.23 0.37 11.05
CA SER A 112 -3.07 1.75 11.53
C SER A 112 -1.65 2.25 11.28
N PHE A 113 -1.50 3.46 10.76
CA PHE A 113 -0.19 4.09 10.56
C PHE A 113 -0.26 5.62 10.52
N PRO A 114 0.83 6.30 10.94
CA PRO A 114 0.99 7.73 10.72
C PRO A 114 1.45 8.00 9.27
N LEU A 115 1.02 9.15 8.72
CA LEU A 115 1.46 9.64 7.41
C LEU A 115 1.64 11.15 7.47
N TYR A 116 2.84 11.62 7.15
CA TYR A 116 3.05 13.05 6.87
C TYR A 116 2.62 13.36 5.44
N TRP A 117 1.69 14.30 5.28
CA TRP A 117 1.25 14.80 3.98
C TRP A 117 1.27 16.33 3.97
N GLN A 118 2.08 16.92 3.07
CA GLN A 118 2.25 18.38 2.95
C GLN A 118 2.56 19.05 4.31
N GLY A 119 3.34 18.36 5.14
CA GLY A 119 3.77 18.82 6.46
C GLY A 119 2.80 18.50 7.61
N ASP A 120 1.53 18.18 7.33
CA ASP A 120 0.59 17.75 8.36
C ASP A 120 0.74 16.25 8.68
N LEU A 121 0.67 15.91 9.97
CA LEU A 121 0.61 14.53 10.44
C LEU A 121 -0.83 14.03 10.40
N LEU A 122 -1.05 12.99 9.62
CA LEU A 122 -2.31 12.23 9.58
C LEU A 122 -2.14 10.91 10.33
N LYS A 123 -3.17 10.48 11.05
CA LYS A 123 -3.35 9.09 11.49
C LYS A 123 -4.37 8.42 10.59
N ILE A 124 -3.99 7.32 9.98
CA ILE A 124 -4.84 6.52 9.11
C ILE A 124 -5.14 5.21 9.82
N ASP A 125 -6.42 4.92 10.03
CA ASP A 125 -6.94 3.69 10.60
C ASP A 125 -7.86 3.02 9.58
N ILE A 126 -7.59 1.77 9.23
CA ILE A 126 -8.28 1.03 8.17
C ILE A 126 -8.80 -0.27 8.77
N THR A 127 -10.06 -0.60 8.50
CA THR A 127 -10.66 -1.92 8.70
C THR A 127 -11.21 -2.43 7.37
N HIS A 128 -11.83 -3.62 7.37
CA HIS A 128 -12.56 -4.10 6.19
C HIS A 128 -13.80 -3.25 5.86
N ASP A 129 -14.34 -2.53 6.84
CA ASP A 129 -15.61 -1.82 6.73
C ASP A 129 -15.45 -0.30 6.60
N ALA A 130 -14.30 0.26 6.99
CA ALA A 130 -14.12 1.71 7.02
C ALA A 130 -12.65 2.15 6.92
N VAL A 131 -12.47 3.39 6.48
CA VAL A 131 -11.24 4.16 6.62
C VAL A 131 -11.51 5.38 7.48
N GLN A 132 -10.75 5.54 8.54
CA GLN A 132 -10.70 6.75 9.33
C GLN A 132 -9.39 7.49 9.07
N VAL A 133 -9.48 8.80 8.85
CA VAL A 133 -8.33 9.69 8.73
C VAL A 133 -8.49 10.82 9.73
N ALA A 134 -7.56 10.93 10.67
CA ALA A 134 -7.50 12.03 11.63
C ALA A 134 -6.30 12.92 11.34
N LYS A 135 -6.52 14.23 11.27
CA LYS A 135 -5.45 15.22 11.11
C LYS A 135 -5.00 15.69 12.48
N LEU A 136 -3.77 15.39 12.85
CA LEU A 136 -3.25 15.59 14.21
C LEU A 136 -2.53 16.92 14.41
N THR A 137 -2.14 17.57 13.32
CA THR A 137 -1.50 18.90 13.31
C THR A 137 -2.38 19.91 12.59
N ASP A 138 -2.06 21.19 12.74
CA ASP A 138 -2.81 22.32 12.19
C ASP A 138 -1.93 23.22 11.30
N LEU A 139 -0.93 22.65 10.61
CA LEU A 139 -0.02 23.40 9.75
C LEU A 139 -0.76 24.01 8.55
N ASN A 140 -1.58 23.22 7.87
CA ASN A 140 -2.49 23.71 6.84
C ASN A 140 -3.88 23.92 7.44
N ALA A 141 -4.68 24.86 6.96
CA ALA A 141 -6.06 25.04 7.45
C ALA A 141 -6.98 23.88 7.03
N SER A 142 -6.82 23.39 5.80
CA SER A 142 -7.56 22.26 5.25
C SER A 142 -6.68 21.40 4.35
N LEU A 143 -7.05 20.13 4.21
CA LEU A 143 -6.35 19.15 3.38
C LEU A 143 -7.35 18.42 2.50
N ARG A 144 -7.09 18.39 1.19
CA ARG A 144 -7.90 17.64 0.22
C ARG A 144 -7.34 16.24 0.00
N LEU A 145 -8.19 15.24 0.12
CA LEU A 145 -7.86 13.84 -0.12
C LEU A 145 -9.01 13.12 -0.82
N SER A 146 -8.71 11.97 -1.44
CA SER A 146 -9.72 11.04 -1.93
C SER A 146 -9.65 9.72 -1.17
N ILE A 147 -10.79 9.22 -0.72
CA ILE A 147 -10.93 7.90 -0.11
C ILE A 147 -11.91 7.08 -0.97
N ASP A 148 -11.44 5.94 -1.47
CA ASP A 148 -12.17 5.04 -2.38
C ASP A 148 -12.89 5.74 -3.55
N GLY A 149 -12.23 6.73 -4.15
CA GLY A 149 -12.72 7.48 -5.31
C GLY A 149 -13.64 8.66 -4.98
N GLN A 150 -14.01 8.86 -3.71
CA GLN A 150 -14.76 10.03 -3.25
C GLN A 150 -13.81 11.10 -2.71
N ASN A 151 -14.11 12.38 -2.93
CA ASN A 151 -13.27 13.49 -2.51
C ASN A 151 -13.75 14.08 -1.18
N TYR A 152 -12.80 14.40 -0.31
CA TYR A 152 -13.05 14.97 1.02
C TYR A 152 -12.09 16.14 1.29
N SER A 153 -12.54 17.03 2.14
CA SER A 153 -11.72 18.10 2.72
C SER A 153 -11.73 17.90 4.23
N LEU A 154 -10.55 17.90 4.85
CA LEU A 154 -10.37 17.71 6.28
C LEU A 154 -9.82 18.99 6.89
N GLU A 155 -10.55 19.60 7.82
CA GLU A 155 -10.09 20.79 8.52
C GLU A 155 -9.14 20.42 9.68
N SER A 156 -8.54 21.43 10.30
CA SER A 156 -7.58 21.22 11.39
C SER A 156 -8.17 20.51 12.60
N LYS A 157 -7.46 19.49 13.10
CA LYS A 157 -7.84 18.67 14.27
C LYS A 157 -9.16 17.90 14.08
N GLU A 158 -9.60 17.73 12.84
CA GLU A 158 -10.76 16.92 12.51
C GLU A 158 -10.38 15.47 12.16
N SER A 159 -11.39 14.61 12.22
CA SER A 159 -11.32 13.25 11.70
C SER A 159 -12.51 12.95 10.83
N ILE A 160 -12.30 12.21 9.76
CA ILE A 160 -13.35 11.69 8.89
C ILE A 160 -13.33 10.17 8.92
N THR A 161 -14.51 9.56 8.94
CA THR A 161 -14.68 8.11 8.76
C THR A 161 -15.53 7.86 7.53
N VAL A 162 -15.02 7.03 6.63
CA VAL A 162 -15.67 6.66 5.37
C VAL A 162 -15.91 5.16 5.37
N SER A 163 -17.16 4.74 5.25
CA SER A 163 -17.50 3.33 5.09
C SER A 163 -17.05 2.83 3.71
N LEU A 164 -16.40 1.67 3.70
CA LEU A 164 -16.01 0.96 2.50
C LEU A 164 -17.19 0.10 2.06
N ASN A 165 -17.73 0.36 0.87
CA ASN A 165 -18.68 -0.55 0.25
C ASN A 165 -17.89 -1.72 -0.31
N THR A 166 -17.58 -2.71 0.52
CA THR A 166 -17.10 -4.02 0.08
C THR A 166 -18.26 -4.73 -0.61
N GLY A 167 -18.48 -4.38 -1.87
CA GLY A 167 -19.38 -5.12 -2.73
C GLY A 167 -18.92 -6.57 -2.77
N LYS A 168 -19.64 -7.45 -2.07
CA LYS A 168 -19.64 -8.89 -2.35
C LYS A 168 -19.97 -9.03 -3.84
N LYS A 169 -18.95 -9.27 -4.65
CA LYS A 169 -19.09 -9.80 -6.01
C LYS A 169 -18.53 -11.20 -6.02
#